data_AF-A0A2S1R0Y4-F1
#
_entry.id   AF-A0A2S1R0Y4-F1
#
_cell.length_a   1.000
_cell.length_b   1.000
_cell.length_c   1.000
_cell.angle_alpha   90.00
_cell.angle_beta   90.00
_cell.angle_gamma   90.00
#
_symmetry.space_group_name_H-M   'P 1'
#
loop_
_entity.id
_entity.type
_entity.pdbx_description
1 polymer ?
#
loop_
_entity_poly.entity_id
_entity_poly.type
_entity_poly.pdbx_seq_one_letter_code
_entity_poly.pdbx_strand_id
1 'polypeptide(L)' 'MDKLTLSRNEFYELIWSEPLSKLSKKYALSDNGLRKMCRKYNVSIPKNGYWMKMKFNKPVKPEKLPPFKMKKDEIEIS' A
#
# COMPACT_ATOMS: atom_id res chain seq x y z
N MET A 1 -0.09 -20.19 -4.80
CA MET A 1 0.38 -19.20 -3.79
C MET A 1 1.44 -18.39 -4.49
N ASP A 2 1.03 -17.29 -5.09
CA ASP A 2 1.94 -16.45 -5.87
C ASP A 2 2.60 -15.45 -4.92
N LYS A 3 3.81 -15.78 -4.49
CA LYS A 3 4.66 -14.86 -3.75
C LYS A 3 5.11 -13.76 -4.68
N LEU A 4 4.68 -12.53 -4.41
CA LEU A 4 5.14 -11.36 -5.13
C LEU A 4 6.12 -10.58 -4.26
N THR A 5 7.39 -10.63 -4.62
CA THR A 5 8.44 -9.75 -4.07
C THR A 5 8.50 -8.48 -4.90
N LEU A 6 8.34 -7.34 -4.24
CA LEU A 6 8.38 -6.02 -4.86
C LEU A 6 9.05 -5.03 -3.93
N SER A 7 9.58 -3.95 -4.49
CA SER A 7 10.29 -2.94 -3.71
C SER A 7 9.33 -2.08 -2.86
N ARG A 8 9.86 -1.37 -1.86
CA ARG A 8 9.08 -0.46 -1.01
C ARG A 8 8.37 0.61 -1.84
N ASN A 9 9.04 1.12 -2.87
CA ASN A 9 8.44 2.09 -3.79
C ASN A 9 7.29 1.46 -4.57
N GLU A 10 7.48 0.28 -5.14
CA GLU A 10 6.41 -0.42 -5.85
C GLU A 10 5.23 -0.74 -4.93
N PHE A 11 5.50 -1.12 -3.67
CA PHE A 11 4.44 -1.40 -2.71
C PHE A 11 3.63 -0.15 -2.39
N TYR A 12 4.31 0.99 -2.27
CA TYR A 12 3.65 2.27 -2.12
C TYR A 12 2.82 2.60 -3.35
N GLU A 13 3.39 2.53 -4.55
CA GLU A 13 2.64 2.80 -5.78
C GLU A 13 1.42 1.89 -5.89
N LEU A 14 1.57 0.61 -5.53
CA LEU A 14 0.47 -0.36 -5.50
C LEU A 14 -0.64 0.06 -4.51
N ILE A 15 -0.27 0.46 -3.29
CA ILE A 15 -1.19 0.92 -2.24
C ILE A 15 -1.88 2.24 -2.59
N TRP A 16 -1.19 3.11 -3.34
CA TRP A 16 -1.72 4.40 -3.77
C TRP A 16 -2.48 4.33 -5.09
N SER A 17 -2.26 3.27 -5.87
CA SER A 17 -2.97 2.97 -7.12
C SER A 17 -4.29 2.23 -6.86
N GLU A 18 -4.33 1.33 -5.88
CA GLU A 18 -5.53 0.55 -5.54
C GLU A 18 -5.82 0.47 -4.03
N PRO A 19 -7.10 0.42 -3.62
CA PRO A 19 -7.47 0.25 -2.22
C PRO A 19 -7.04 -1.12 -1.68
N LEU A 20 -6.68 -1.17 -0.40
CA LEU A 20 -6.29 -2.40 0.30
C LEU A 20 -7.32 -3.53 0.15
N SER A 21 -8.60 -3.20 0.07
CA SER A 21 -9.68 -4.18 -0.14
C SER A 21 -9.62 -4.85 -1.51
N LYS A 22 -9.12 -4.16 -2.53
CA LYS A 22 -8.90 -4.71 -3.88
C LYS A 22 -7.62 -5.54 -3.91
N LEU A 23 -6.55 -5.03 -3.31
CA LEU A 23 -5.28 -5.76 -3.15
C LEU A 23 -5.47 -7.05 -2.33
N SER A 24 -6.26 -6.99 -1.26
CA SER A 24 -6.66 -8.12 -0.44
C SER A 24 -7.28 -9.24 -1.28
N LYS A 25 -8.20 -8.90 -2.21
CA LYS A 25 -8.79 -9.87 -3.14
C LYS A 25 -7.79 -10.37 -4.19
N LYS A 26 -6.98 -9.46 -4.75
CA LYS A 26 -6.00 -9.77 -5.80
C LYS A 26 -4.88 -10.70 -5.32
N TYR A 27 -4.43 -10.50 -4.09
CA TYR A 27 -3.32 -11.24 -3.48
C TYR A 27 -3.79 -12.27 -2.44
N ALA A 28 -5.10 -12.54 -2.35
CA ALA A 28 -5.70 -13.39 -1.32
C ALA A 28 -5.22 -13.08 0.12
N LEU A 29 -4.93 -11.80 0.39
CA LEU A 29 -4.36 -11.31 1.63
C LEU A 29 -5.42 -10.74 2.56
N SER A 30 -5.19 -10.81 3.86
CA SER A 30 -6.01 -10.06 4.81
C SER A 30 -5.66 -8.57 4.79
N ASP A 31 -6.66 -7.69 4.84
CA ASP A 31 -6.51 -6.22 4.94
C ASP A 31 -5.59 -5.83 6.13
N ASN A 32 -5.68 -6.60 7.22
CA ASN A 32 -4.84 -6.42 8.39
C ASN A 32 -3.38 -6.84 8.16
N GLY A 33 -3.14 -7.84 7.31
CA GLY A 33 -1.80 -8.26 6.88
C GLY A 33 -1.12 -7.17 6.06
N LEU A 34 -1.83 -6.61 5.08
CA LEU A 34 -1.35 -5.47 4.31
C LEU A 34 -1.02 -4.27 5.22
N ARG A 35 -1.90 -3.90 6.16
CA ARG A 35 -1.60 -2.81 7.13
C ARG A 35 -0.38 -3.10 7.99
N LYS A 36 -0.18 -4.34 8.45
CA LYS A 36 1.02 -4.72 9.20
C LYS A 36 2.28 -4.50 8.37
N MET A 37 2.26 -4.87 7.09
CA MET A 37 3.38 -4.62 6.17
C MET A 37 3.63 -3.13 5.99
N CYS A 38 2.59 -2.33 5.77
CA CYS A 38 2.73 -0.87 5.63
C CYS A 38 3.42 -0.24 6.85
N ARG A 39 3.00 -0.65 8.05
CA ARG A 39 3.59 -0.18 9.30
C ARG A 39 5.05 -0.65 9.45
N LYS A 40 5.34 -1.91 9.10
CA LYS A 40 6.68 -2.50 9.17
C LYS A 40 7.68 -1.79 8.26
N TYR A 41 7.28 -1.47 7.03
CA TYR A 41 8.12 -0.83 6.02
C TYR A 41 7.98 0.70 5.99
N ASN A 42 7.31 1.27 6.99
CA ASN A 42 7.05 2.71 7.09
C ASN A 42 6.51 3.32 5.78
N VAL A 43 5.55 2.61 5.17
CA VAL A 43 4.86 3.03 3.94
C VAL A 43 3.58 3.77 4.37
N SER A 44 3.45 5.02 3.93
CA SER A 44 2.25 5.80 4.16
C SER A 44 1.08 5.15 3.43
N ILE A 45 0.01 4.86 4.17
CA ILE A 45 -1.24 4.38 3.61
C ILE A 45 -2.23 5.54 3.48
N PRO A 46 -3.04 5.57 2.41
CA PRO A 46 -4.11 6.55 2.29
C PRO A 46 -5.05 6.46 3.50
N LYS A 47 -5.36 7.61 4.12
CA LYS A 47 -6.27 7.67 5.26
C LYS A 47 -7.64 7.08 4.92
N ASN A 48 -8.33 6.56 5.93
CA ASN A 48 -9.72 6.12 5.79
C ASN A 48 -10.57 7.27 5.22
N GLY A 49 -11.14 7.06 4.03
CA GLY A 49 -11.90 8.07 3.28
C GLY A 49 -11.16 8.72 2.10
N TYR A 50 -9.86 8.48 1.90
CA TYR A 50 -9.14 8.91 0.69
C TYR A 50 -9.80 8.35 -0.58
N TRP A 51 -10.04 7.04 -0.62
CA TRP A 51 -10.69 6.36 -1.74
C TRP A 51 -12.13 6.82 -1.96
N MET A 52 -12.82 7.18 -0.88
CA MET A 52 -14.15 7.76 -0.97
C MET A 52 -14.07 9.13 -1.66
N LYS A 53 -13.17 10.01 -1.23
CA LYS A 53 -12.93 11.31 -1.88
C LYS A 53 -12.54 11.16 -3.36
N MET A 54 -11.68 10.19 -3.68
CA MET A 54 -11.31 9.88 -5.07
C MET A 54 -12.52 9.42 -5.90
N LYS A 55 -13.35 8.53 -5.35
CA LYS A 55 -14.59 8.06 -6.00
C LYS A 55 -15.59 9.20 -6.25
N PHE A 56 -15.62 10.20 -5.36
CA PHE A 56 -16.46 11.40 -5.51
C PHE A 56 -15.76 12.53 -6.29
N ASN A 57 -14.71 12.24 -7.07
CA ASN A 57 -13.96 13.21 -7.86
C ASN A 57 -13.41 14.42 -7.07
N LYS A 58 -13.26 14.27 -5.75
CA LYS A 58 -12.72 15.33 -4.90
C LYS A 58 -11.19 15.40 -5.04
N PRO A 59 -10.59 16.59 -4.92
CA PRO A 59 -9.14 16.72 -4.93
C PRO A 59 -8.54 15.95 -3.75
N VAL A 60 -7.79 14.91 -4.08
CA VAL A 60 -7.03 14.13 -3.12
C VAL A 60 -5.54 14.32 -3.41
N LYS A 61 -4.78 14.69 -2.39
CA LYS A 61 -3.32 14.79 -2.52
C LYS A 61 -2.70 13.51 -2.01
N PRO A 62 -2.04 12.71 -2.87
CA PRO A 62 -1.27 11.60 -2.36
C PRO A 62 -0.14 12.10 -1.46
N GLU A 63 -0.01 11.44 -0.31
CA GLU A 63 0.95 11.83 0.72
C GLU A 63 2.30 11.25 0.31
N LYS A 64 3.23 12.13 -0.06
CA LYS A 64 4.56 11.75 -0.56
C LYS A 64 5.19 10.72 0.35
N LEU A 65 5.72 9.67 -0.27
CA LEU A 65 6.41 8.61 0.43
C LEU A 65 7.55 9.20 1.29
N PRO A 66 7.56 8.97 2.62
CA PRO A 66 8.62 9.50 3.46
C PRO A 66 9.96 8.84 3.08
N PRO A 67 11.08 9.58 3.20
CA PRO A 67 12.40 9.04 2.91
C PRO A 67 12.67 7.86 3.83
N PHE A 68 13.02 6.72 3.25
CA PHE A 68 13.29 5.47 3.96
C PHE A 68 14.75 5.11 3.81
N LYS A 69 15.40 4.87 4.95
CA LYS A 69 16.84 4.62 5.06
C LYS A 69 17.10 3.19 5.51
N MET A 70 16.46 2.18 4.92
CA MET A 70 16.86 0.79 5.19
C MET A 70 17.67 0.21 4.03
N LYS A 71 18.50 -0.79 4.35
CA LYS A 71 19.32 -1.54 3.40
C LYS A 71 18.53 -2.60 2.62
N LYS A 72 17.26 -2.83 2.95
CA LYS A 72 16.44 -3.89 2.37
C LYS A 72 15.01 -3.40 2.16
N ASP A 73 14.69 -3.09 0.93
CA ASP A 73 13.41 -2.49 0.51
C ASP A 73 12.46 -3.54 -0.10
N GLU A 74 12.82 -4.82 -0.05
CA GLU A 74 11.99 -5.91 -0.60
C GLU A 74 10.85 -6.28 0.35
N ILE A 75 9.64 -6.24 -0.18
CA ILE A 75 8.39 -6.56 0.47
C ILE A 75 7.81 -7.78 -0.24
N GLU A 76 7.67 -8.88 0.50
CA GLU A 76 7.06 -10.11 0.00
C GLU A 76 5.58 -10.13 0.37
N ILE A 77 4.73 -10.21 -0.64
CA ILE A 77 3.27 -10.31 -0.54
C ILE A 77 2.92 -11.79 -0.78
N SER A 78 2.38 -12.48 0.23
CA SER A 78 2.07 -13.92 0.22
C SER A 78 0.75 -14.23 0.90
#